data_AF-A0A024VXZ5-F1
#
_entry.id   AF-A0A024VXZ5-F1
#
_cell.length_a   1.000
_cell.length_b   1.000
_cell.length_c   1.000
_cell.angle_alpha   90.00
_cell.angle_beta   90.00
_cell.angle_gamma   90.00
#
_symmetry.space_group_name_H-M   'P 1'
#
loop_
_entity.id
_entity.type
_entity.pdbx_description
1 polymer ?
#
loop_
_entity_poly.entity_id
_entity_poly.type
_entity_poly.pdbx_seq_one_letter_code
_entity_poly.pdbx_strand_id
1 'polypeptide(L)'
;MEYQLREIDESEKEITQQRKKNSVTTKNFDNLSNSNSQITEMTNEQGVIPLREKDLTINVGDNRNLKVEEFMTNFISNVFENKNALFLYCKYVLLFYGKELLNENNVESLNFEIIKGGITNILVKVEDNIHQNKYLIRLYGPKTSEIINREREKLISNILCDKNISKKIYVFFPNGRIEEFKDGYALSREDIKNKDFQKEIAENLRILHDIQLDDTIYKKLQALQNIQGNRSSFLWSTLWKYFNTLKEERQKKYSFNPKAYILKLIDFDMLESIITEIQELCCKKNSPVVLCHCDLLSSNIIKTEGSSISFIDFEYSCPMERAYDIANHFNEYAGFNCEWDLTPNRSEEYHFIKHYLKTDDEQLINQLIDEIQPFYVCSHIVWGLWALLQGLHSVIDFDFINYGMTRLTAAFSVKFRSKLEKN
;
A
#
# COMPACT_ATOMS: atom_id res chain seq x y z
N MET A 1 19.30 12.07 55.94
CA MET A 1 19.59 11.55 54.60
C MET A 1 18.96 10.18 54.30
N GLU A 2 18.30 9.51 55.25
CA GLU A 2 17.52 8.27 54.96
C GLU A 2 16.00 8.50 54.83
N TYR A 3 15.49 9.68 55.21
CA TYR A 3 14.07 10.02 55.06
C TYR A 3 13.70 10.53 53.66
N GLN A 4 14.61 11.27 53.00
CA GLN A 4 14.41 11.77 51.63
C GLN A 4 14.59 10.67 50.56
N LEU A 5 15.24 9.55 50.86
CA LEU A 5 15.37 8.43 49.92
C LEU A 5 14.15 7.50 49.93
N ARG A 6 13.32 7.50 50.99
CA ARG A 6 12.07 6.72 51.04
C ARG A 6 10.92 7.39 50.30
N GLU A 7 10.83 8.72 50.33
CA GLU A 7 9.79 9.46 49.60
C GLU A 7 9.98 9.43 48.07
N ILE A 8 11.21 9.24 47.58
CA ILE A 8 11.50 9.07 46.15
C ILE A 8 11.11 7.66 45.68
N ASP A 9 11.32 6.63 46.50
CA ASP A 9 11.01 5.23 46.14
C ASP A 9 9.50 4.89 46.25
N GLU A 10 8.75 5.58 47.12
CA GLU A 10 7.28 5.46 47.18
C GLU A 10 6.58 6.26 46.07
N SER A 11 7.09 7.45 45.71
CA SER A 11 6.54 8.22 44.58
C SER A 11 6.82 7.57 43.22
N GLU A 12 7.97 6.90 43.02
CA GLU A 12 8.22 6.12 41.80
C GLU A 12 7.33 4.87 41.71
N LYS A 13 6.99 4.22 42.83
CA LYS A 13 6.05 3.09 42.86
C LYS A 13 4.60 3.52 42.60
N GLU A 14 4.17 4.67 43.10
CA GLU A 14 2.85 5.24 42.78
C GLU A 14 2.75 5.69 41.32
N ILE A 15 3.79 6.35 40.77
CA ILE A 15 3.84 6.72 39.33
C ILE A 15 3.83 5.47 38.43
N THR A 16 4.48 4.38 38.85
CA THR A 16 4.51 3.12 38.10
C THR A 16 3.19 2.35 38.21
N GLN A 17 2.47 2.44 39.34
CA GLN A 17 1.12 1.86 39.50
C GLN A 17 0.03 2.68 38.80
N GLN A 18 0.16 4.01 38.73
CA GLN A 18 -0.76 4.86 37.94
C GLN A 18 -0.55 4.68 36.43
N ARG A 19 0.68 4.38 35.98
CA ARG A 19 0.97 3.99 34.58
C ARG A 19 0.47 2.58 34.22
N LYS A 20 0.30 1.68 35.19
CA LYS A 20 -0.25 0.32 34.98
C LYS A 20 -1.78 0.21 35.10
N LYS A 21 -2.49 1.27 35.49
CA LYS A 21 -3.97 1.28 35.62
C LYS A 21 -4.73 2.03 34.54
N ASN A 22 -4.03 2.60 33.55
CA ASN A 22 -4.64 3.26 32.38
C ASN A 22 -4.48 2.49 31.07
N SER A 23 -4.21 1.17 31.12
CA SER A 23 -4.20 0.33 29.92
C SER A 23 -5.55 -0.35 29.70
N VAL A 24 -5.97 -0.38 28.43
CA VAL A 24 -7.16 -1.03 27.87
C VAL A 24 -8.41 -0.15 27.81
N THR A 25 -8.29 0.92 27.02
CA THR A 25 -9.41 1.38 26.16
C THR A 25 -8.86 1.64 24.78
N THR A 26 -9.47 1.00 23.78
CA THR A 26 -9.31 1.15 22.34
C THR A 26 -9.40 2.60 21.88
N LYS A 27 -8.28 3.33 21.97
CA LYS A 27 -8.10 4.65 21.37
C LYS A 27 -6.65 4.80 20.97
N ASN A 28 -6.38 4.60 19.67
CA ASN A 28 -5.30 5.26 18.91
C ASN A 28 -5.33 4.89 17.41
N PHE A 29 -6.50 4.52 16.87
CA PHE A 29 -6.83 4.63 15.45
C PHE A 29 -7.59 5.94 15.12
N ASP A 30 -7.88 6.78 16.13
CA ASP A 30 -8.78 7.94 15.99
C ASP A 30 -8.08 9.28 15.74
N ASN A 31 -6.74 9.32 15.65
CA ASN A 31 -5.98 10.58 15.47
C ASN A 31 -5.36 10.77 14.09
N LEU A 32 -5.69 9.93 13.10
CA LEU A 32 -5.82 10.46 11.74
C LEU A 32 -7.20 11.10 11.69
N SER A 33 -7.27 12.43 11.70
CA SER A 33 -8.44 13.13 11.20
C SER A 33 -8.60 12.73 9.73
N ASN A 34 -9.30 11.60 9.48
CA ASN A 34 -9.61 11.11 8.15
C ASN A 34 -10.67 12.02 7.50
N SER A 35 -10.34 13.30 7.31
CA SER A 35 -10.89 14.03 6.18
C SER A 35 -10.24 13.41 4.94
N ASN A 36 -10.98 12.61 4.19
CA ASN A 36 -10.55 12.22 2.85
C ASN A 36 -10.15 13.51 2.11
N SER A 37 -8.86 13.73 1.85
CA SER A 37 -8.39 15.01 1.29
C SER A 37 -8.96 15.31 -0.12
N GLN A 38 -9.58 14.30 -0.72
CA GLN A 38 -10.33 14.37 -1.97
C GLN A 38 -11.80 14.80 -1.80
N ILE A 39 -12.31 15.00 -0.57
CA ILE A 39 -13.63 15.57 -0.29
C ILE A 39 -13.43 16.91 0.44
N THR A 40 -13.61 18.02 -0.28
CA THR A 40 -13.32 19.38 0.20
C THR A 40 -14.22 20.39 -0.48
N GLU A 41 -14.74 21.37 0.28
CA GLU A 41 -15.54 22.48 -0.26
C GLU A 41 -14.68 23.51 -1.00
N MET A 42 -13.37 23.55 -0.73
CA MET A 42 -12.43 24.48 -1.35
C MET A 42 -11.54 23.78 -2.36
N THR A 43 -11.01 24.57 -3.32
CA THR A 43 -9.92 24.14 -4.20
C THR A 43 -8.82 23.47 -3.37
N ASN A 44 -8.45 22.24 -3.72
CA ASN A 44 -7.45 21.51 -2.97
C ASN A 44 -6.04 22.13 -3.15
N GLU A 45 -5.06 21.68 -2.38
CA GLU A 45 -3.68 22.22 -2.43
C GLU A 45 -3.01 22.12 -3.81
N GLN A 46 -3.55 21.31 -4.74
CA GLN A 46 -3.09 21.17 -6.13
C GLN A 46 -3.74 22.18 -7.10
N GLY A 47 -4.65 23.04 -6.64
CA GLY A 47 -5.40 23.93 -7.51
C GLY A 47 -6.56 23.25 -8.24
N VAL A 48 -6.92 22.01 -7.87
CA VAL A 48 -8.03 21.27 -8.48
C VAL A 48 -9.33 21.72 -7.82
N ILE A 49 -10.27 22.18 -8.64
CA ILE A 49 -11.60 22.58 -8.19
C ILE A 49 -12.41 21.30 -7.90
N PRO A 50 -12.98 21.15 -6.69
CA PRO A 50 -13.81 20.01 -6.36
C PRO A 50 -15.06 19.95 -7.25
N LEU A 51 -15.43 18.75 -7.66
CA LEU A 51 -16.64 18.48 -8.42
C LEU A 51 -17.87 18.66 -7.53
N ARG A 52 -18.81 19.50 -7.95
CA ARG A 52 -20.02 19.83 -7.20
C ARG A 52 -21.20 19.07 -7.76
N GLU A 53 -22.24 18.88 -6.96
CA GLU A 53 -23.48 18.23 -7.41
C GLU A 53 -24.08 18.91 -8.65
N LYS A 54 -24.02 20.24 -8.69
CA LYS A 54 -24.55 21.03 -9.82
C LYS A 54 -23.80 20.81 -11.14
N ASP A 55 -22.53 20.39 -11.07
CA ASP A 55 -21.71 20.09 -12.26
C ASP A 55 -22.10 18.72 -12.87
N LEU A 56 -22.87 17.92 -12.11
CA LEU A 56 -23.38 16.58 -12.43
C LEU A 56 -24.89 16.55 -12.69
N THR A 57 -25.52 17.71 -12.85
CA THR A 57 -26.97 17.83 -13.08
C THR A 57 -27.36 17.46 -14.49
N ILE A 58 -28.37 16.59 -14.63
CA ILE A 58 -29.05 16.28 -15.90
C ILE A 58 -30.38 17.02 -15.89
N ASN A 59 -30.60 17.96 -16.81
CA ASN A 59 -31.81 18.77 -16.83
C ASN A 59 -32.97 18.02 -17.51
N VAL A 60 -34.20 18.46 -17.23
CA VAL A 60 -35.39 17.93 -17.89
C VAL A 60 -35.29 18.18 -19.40
N GLY A 61 -35.33 17.10 -20.19
CA GLY A 61 -35.19 17.13 -21.64
C GLY A 61 -33.79 16.74 -22.14
N ASP A 62 -32.78 16.68 -21.27
CA ASP A 62 -31.46 16.18 -21.63
C ASP A 62 -31.50 14.66 -21.88
N ASN A 63 -30.69 14.19 -22.84
CA ASN A 63 -30.46 12.76 -22.99
C ASN A 63 -29.51 12.29 -21.87
N ARG A 64 -30.06 11.51 -20.93
CA ARG A 64 -29.34 11.00 -19.76
C ARG A 64 -28.03 10.31 -20.12
N ASN A 65 -28.03 9.45 -21.14
CA ASN A 65 -26.86 8.63 -21.50
C ASN A 65 -25.73 9.48 -22.07
N LEU A 66 -26.05 10.44 -22.94
CA LEU A 66 -25.06 11.38 -23.48
C LEU A 66 -24.48 12.29 -22.41
N LYS A 67 -25.30 12.75 -21.46
CA LYS A 67 -24.81 13.55 -20.33
C LYS A 67 -23.91 12.75 -19.40
N VAL A 68 -24.29 11.53 -19.07
CA VAL A 68 -23.46 10.63 -18.26
C VAL A 68 -22.11 10.37 -18.94
N GLU A 69 -22.10 10.12 -20.26
CA GLU A 69 -20.85 9.96 -21.03
C GLU A 69 -19.98 11.22 -21.00
N GLU A 70 -20.58 12.40 -21.18
CA GLU A 70 -19.91 13.70 -21.04
C GLU A 70 -19.24 13.84 -19.66
N PHE A 71 -19.98 13.52 -18.59
CA PHE A 71 -19.47 13.62 -17.23
C PHE A 71 -18.31 12.66 -16.96
N MET A 72 -18.42 11.40 -17.39
CA MET A 72 -17.36 10.40 -17.20
C MET A 72 -16.09 10.70 -18.00
N THR A 73 -16.22 11.46 -19.09
CA THR A 73 -15.07 11.85 -19.92
C THR A 73 -14.40 13.14 -19.43
N ASN A 74 -15.18 14.09 -18.92
CA ASN A 74 -14.69 15.42 -18.54
C ASN A 74 -14.26 15.52 -17.07
N PHE A 75 -14.90 14.78 -16.16
CA PHE A 75 -14.65 14.88 -14.72
C PHE A 75 -13.88 13.66 -14.21
N ILE A 76 -12.56 13.70 -14.37
CA ILE A 76 -11.64 12.59 -14.04
C ILE A 76 -10.73 12.87 -12.84
N SER A 77 -10.92 14.02 -12.16
CA SER A 77 -10.02 14.46 -11.09
C SER A 77 -10.18 13.69 -9.78
N ASN A 78 -11.35 13.07 -9.55
CA ASN A 78 -11.73 12.41 -8.31
C ASN A 78 -11.60 13.28 -7.06
N VAL A 79 -11.89 14.57 -7.19
CA VAL A 79 -12.01 15.51 -6.07
C VAL A 79 -13.45 16.00 -6.03
N PHE A 80 -14.11 15.90 -4.88
CA PHE A 80 -15.54 16.14 -4.72
C PHE A 80 -15.80 17.19 -3.64
N GLU A 81 -16.85 17.98 -3.80
CA GLU A 81 -17.24 19.00 -2.82
C GLU A 81 -17.70 18.35 -1.51
N ASN A 82 -18.50 17.29 -1.62
CA ASN A 82 -19.14 16.62 -0.51
C ASN A 82 -19.45 15.15 -0.88
N LYS A 83 -20.02 14.40 0.08
CA LYS A 83 -20.38 12.98 -0.12
C LYS A 83 -21.48 12.78 -1.17
N ASN A 84 -22.42 13.71 -1.31
CA ASN A 84 -23.51 13.60 -2.27
C ASN A 84 -22.99 13.70 -3.70
N ALA A 85 -22.08 14.65 -3.97
CA ALA A 85 -21.41 14.77 -5.27
C ALA A 85 -20.65 13.48 -5.63
N LEU A 86 -19.94 12.90 -4.65
CA LEU A 86 -19.27 11.61 -4.83
C LEU A 86 -20.25 10.47 -5.15
N PHE A 87 -21.33 10.32 -4.39
CA PHE A 87 -22.30 9.25 -4.61
C PHE A 87 -23.04 9.42 -5.94
N LEU A 88 -23.37 10.65 -6.33
CA LEU A 88 -23.93 10.95 -7.64
C LEU A 88 -22.96 10.57 -8.77
N TYR A 89 -21.68 10.87 -8.61
CA TYR A 89 -20.65 10.44 -9.55
C TYR A 89 -20.54 8.91 -9.62
N CYS A 90 -20.48 8.21 -8.48
CA CYS A 90 -20.46 6.75 -8.41
C CYS A 90 -21.67 6.11 -9.10
N LYS A 91 -22.84 6.74 -9.01
CA LYS A 91 -24.04 6.32 -9.72
C LYS A 91 -23.85 6.34 -11.23
N TYR A 92 -23.25 7.41 -11.75
CA TYR A 92 -22.95 7.55 -13.18
C TYR A 92 -21.84 6.61 -13.63
N VAL A 93 -20.86 6.32 -12.77
CA VAL A 93 -19.87 5.25 -13.00
C VAL A 93 -20.56 3.91 -13.25
N LEU A 94 -21.57 3.55 -12.44
CA LEU A 94 -22.30 2.29 -12.63
C LEU A 94 -23.18 2.30 -13.89
N LEU A 95 -23.83 3.41 -14.21
CA LEU A 95 -24.64 3.52 -15.44
C LEU A 95 -23.81 3.41 -16.71
N PHE A 96 -22.62 4.01 -16.71
CA PHE A 96 -21.77 4.06 -17.89
C PHE A 96 -20.85 2.85 -18.01
N TYR A 97 -20.01 2.64 -17.00
CA TYR A 97 -19.00 1.59 -16.98
C TYR A 97 -19.56 0.27 -16.46
N GLY A 98 -20.49 0.30 -15.49
CA GLY A 98 -21.07 -0.88 -14.84
C GLY A 98 -22.31 -1.47 -15.52
N LYS A 99 -22.62 -1.08 -16.77
CA LYS A 99 -23.84 -1.47 -17.51
C LYS A 99 -24.08 -2.98 -17.65
N GLU A 100 -23.02 -3.79 -17.57
CA GLU A 100 -23.11 -5.25 -17.62
C GLU A 100 -23.32 -5.88 -16.22
N LEU A 101 -23.11 -5.11 -15.15
CA LEU A 101 -23.23 -5.57 -13.76
C LEU A 101 -24.62 -5.36 -13.20
N LEU A 102 -25.29 -4.29 -13.63
CA LEU A 102 -26.55 -3.81 -13.06
C LEU A 102 -27.49 -3.33 -14.16
N ASN A 103 -28.79 -3.57 -13.98
CA ASN A 103 -29.82 -3.00 -14.85
C ASN A 103 -29.95 -1.49 -14.56
N GLU A 104 -30.03 -0.65 -15.60
CA GLU A 104 -30.09 0.81 -15.45
C GLU A 104 -31.24 1.28 -14.55
N ASN A 105 -32.35 0.53 -14.54
CA ASN A 105 -33.54 0.85 -13.76
C ASN A 105 -33.33 0.69 -12.25
N ASN A 106 -32.33 -0.10 -11.85
CA ASN A 106 -32.09 -0.41 -10.45
C ASN A 106 -31.07 0.54 -9.80
N VAL A 107 -30.37 1.35 -10.60
CA VAL A 107 -29.28 2.21 -10.11
C VAL A 107 -29.78 3.25 -9.10
N GLU A 108 -31.04 3.67 -9.21
CA GLU A 108 -31.69 4.59 -8.28
C GLU A 108 -31.86 4.01 -6.86
N SER A 109 -31.90 2.69 -6.74
CA SER A 109 -32.14 1.97 -5.47
C SER A 109 -30.87 1.51 -4.76
N LEU A 110 -29.70 1.83 -5.30
CA LEU A 110 -28.41 1.41 -4.75
C LEU A 110 -28.05 2.24 -3.52
N ASN A 111 -27.49 1.56 -2.53
CA ASN A 111 -26.92 2.20 -1.35
C ASN A 111 -25.42 2.41 -1.55
N PHE A 112 -24.93 3.59 -1.16
CA PHE A 112 -23.52 3.94 -1.25
C PHE A 112 -22.96 4.24 0.14
N GLU A 113 -21.81 3.66 0.44
CA GLU A 113 -21.11 3.85 1.71
C GLU A 113 -19.63 4.09 1.44
N ILE A 114 -19.06 5.15 2.01
CA ILE A 114 -17.59 5.36 1.94
C ILE A 114 -16.95 4.40 2.93
N ILE A 115 -16.07 3.55 2.42
CA ILE A 115 -15.28 2.63 3.24
C ILE A 115 -13.96 3.30 3.60
N LYS A 116 -13.59 3.18 4.88
CA LYS A 116 -12.26 3.58 5.34
C LYS A 116 -11.26 2.51 4.88
N GLY A 117 -10.30 2.90 4.06
CA GLY A 117 -9.25 2.00 3.58
C GLY A 117 -8.56 2.58 2.35
N GLY A 118 -7.24 2.53 2.31
CA GLY A 118 -6.43 3.14 1.26
C GLY A 118 -6.08 4.60 1.54
N ILE A 119 -4.78 4.92 1.49
CA ILE A 119 -4.25 6.29 1.67
C ILE A 119 -4.47 7.10 0.38
N THR A 120 -4.35 6.45 -0.79
CA THR A 120 -4.29 7.08 -2.11
C THR A 120 -5.59 7.03 -2.92
N ASN A 121 -6.64 6.38 -2.42
CA ASN A 121 -7.84 6.07 -3.20
C ASN A 121 -9.12 6.34 -2.38
N ILE A 122 -10.20 6.77 -3.03
CA ILE A 122 -11.54 6.75 -2.42
C ILE A 122 -12.17 5.38 -2.69
N LEU A 123 -12.62 4.71 -1.63
CA LEU A 123 -13.36 3.45 -1.69
C LEU A 123 -14.84 3.68 -1.37
N VAL A 124 -15.71 3.33 -2.31
CA VAL A 124 -17.16 3.42 -2.14
C VAL A 124 -17.78 2.04 -2.32
N LYS A 125 -18.29 1.48 -1.23
CA LYS A 125 -19.11 0.26 -1.26
C LYS A 125 -20.47 0.59 -1.85
N VAL A 126 -20.93 -0.29 -2.73
CA VAL A 126 -22.23 -0.21 -3.40
C VAL A 126 -23.00 -1.46 -3.03
N GLU A 127 -24.19 -1.31 -2.44
CA GLU A 127 -25.08 -2.42 -2.15
C GLU A 127 -26.34 -2.35 -3.03
N ASP A 128 -26.59 -3.44 -3.76
CA ASP A 128 -27.85 -3.69 -4.43
C ASP A 128 -28.70 -4.59 -3.51
N ASN A 129 -29.59 -3.96 -2.74
CA ASN A 129 -30.46 -4.68 -1.80
C ASN A 129 -31.48 -5.59 -2.50
N ILE A 130 -31.80 -5.33 -3.77
CA ILE A 130 -32.79 -6.11 -4.52
C ILE A 130 -32.18 -7.47 -4.88
N HIS A 131 -30.94 -7.48 -5.36
CA HIS A 131 -30.25 -8.70 -5.79
C HIS A 131 -29.27 -9.24 -4.74
N GLN A 132 -29.13 -8.57 -3.60
CA GLN A 132 -28.19 -8.90 -2.52
C GLN A 132 -26.73 -8.95 -3.00
N ASN A 133 -26.38 -8.11 -3.97
CA ASN A 133 -25.03 -8.00 -4.52
C ASN A 133 -24.29 -6.81 -3.90
N LYS A 134 -22.98 -6.97 -3.69
CA LYS A 134 -22.10 -5.91 -3.19
C LYS A 134 -20.96 -5.67 -4.18
N TYR A 135 -20.69 -4.41 -4.46
CA TYR A 135 -19.58 -3.97 -5.31
C TYR A 135 -18.75 -2.93 -4.58
N LEU A 136 -17.53 -2.70 -5.07
CA LEU A 136 -16.65 -1.66 -4.60
C LEU A 136 -16.21 -0.81 -5.79
N ILE A 137 -16.48 0.48 -5.72
CA ILE A 137 -15.91 1.47 -6.65
C ILE A 137 -14.66 2.02 -5.99
N ARG A 138 -13.54 1.91 -6.69
CA ARG A 138 -12.26 2.51 -6.30
C ARG A 138 -11.95 3.65 -7.26
N LEU A 139 -11.86 4.87 -6.73
CA LEU A 139 -11.46 6.06 -7.48
C LEU A 139 -10.02 6.43 -7.14
N TYR A 140 -9.18 6.55 -8.16
CA TYR A 140 -7.75 6.79 -7.97
C TYR A 140 -7.46 8.23 -7.53
N GLY A 141 -6.50 8.39 -6.62
CA GLY A 141 -5.99 9.71 -6.26
C GLY A 141 -5.25 10.41 -7.40
N PRO A 142 -5.14 11.75 -7.37
CA PRO A 142 -4.38 12.51 -8.35
C PRO A 142 -2.92 12.03 -8.43
N LYS A 143 -2.35 12.00 -9.65
CA LYS A 143 -0.93 11.67 -9.94
C LYS A 143 -0.46 10.26 -9.54
N THR A 144 -1.37 9.37 -9.14
CA THR A 144 -1.02 7.97 -8.80
C THR A 144 -0.41 7.21 -9.99
N SER A 145 -0.71 7.62 -11.23
CA SER A 145 -0.15 7.03 -12.47
C SER A 145 1.35 7.29 -12.71
N GLU A 146 1.95 8.26 -12.02
CA GLU A 146 3.40 8.52 -12.14
C GLU A 146 4.23 7.41 -11.46
N ILE A 147 3.66 6.83 -10.40
CA ILE A 147 4.26 5.80 -9.56
C ILE A 147 3.72 4.42 -9.94
N ILE A 148 2.43 4.31 -10.23
CA ILE A 148 1.74 3.04 -10.50
C ILE A 148 1.49 2.88 -12.00
N ASN A 149 1.97 1.78 -12.56
CA ASN A 149 1.67 1.39 -13.93
C ASN A 149 0.33 0.62 -13.99
N ARG A 150 -0.74 1.31 -14.42
CA ARG A 150 -2.11 0.78 -14.44
C ARG A 150 -2.30 -0.38 -15.44
N GLU A 151 -1.59 -0.37 -16.56
CA GLU A 151 -1.64 -1.48 -17.54
C GLU A 151 -1.00 -2.76 -16.98
N ARG A 152 0.10 -2.61 -16.23
CA ARG A 152 0.72 -3.72 -15.50
C ARG A 152 -0.22 -4.25 -14.42
N GLU A 153 -0.77 -3.36 -13.61
CA GLU A 153 -1.72 -3.70 -12.55
C GLU A 153 -2.92 -4.47 -13.12
N LYS A 154 -3.48 -4.03 -14.25
CA LYS A 154 -4.58 -4.71 -14.95
C LYS A 154 -4.18 -6.11 -15.40
N LEU A 155 -3.01 -6.27 -16.03
CA LEU A 155 -2.53 -7.58 -16.47
C LEU A 155 -2.33 -8.54 -15.30
N ILE A 156 -1.70 -8.08 -14.21
CA ILE A 156 -1.47 -8.89 -13.01
C ILE A 156 -2.78 -9.24 -12.32
N SER A 157 -3.72 -8.28 -12.21
CA SER A 157 -5.02 -8.53 -11.59
C SER A 157 -5.80 -9.62 -12.31
N ASN A 158 -5.73 -9.69 -13.65
CA ASN A 158 -6.36 -10.77 -14.41
C ASN A 158 -5.73 -12.13 -14.08
N ILE A 159 -4.40 -12.20 -14.01
CA ILE A 159 -3.66 -13.42 -13.64
C ILE A 159 -4.06 -13.89 -12.23
N LEU A 160 -4.14 -12.96 -11.28
CA LEU A 160 -4.49 -13.26 -9.89
C LEU A 160 -5.95 -13.69 -9.74
N CYS A 161 -6.86 -13.10 -10.53
CA CYS A 161 -8.27 -13.48 -10.58
C CYS A 161 -8.43 -14.90 -11.13
N ASP A 162 -7.73 -15.24 -12.23
CA ASP A 162 -7.76 -16.59 -12.83
C ASP A 162 -7.22 -17.67 -11.88
N LYS A 163 -6.36 -17.28 -10.93
CA LYS A 163 -5.82 -18.15 -9.87
C LYS A 163 -6.62 -18.14 -8.57
N ASN A 164 -7.74 -17.42 -8.50
CA ASN A 164 -8.58 -17.24 -7.30
C ASN A 164 -7.82 -16.64 -6.10
N ILE A 165 -6.81 -15.81 -6.34
CA ILE A 165 -6.00 -15.17 -5.27
C ILE A 165 -6.50 -13.76 -4.99
N SER A 166 -6.75 -12.97 -6.04
CA SER A 166 -7.36 -11.65 -5.90
C SER A 166 -8.87 -11.74 -6.07
N LYS A 167 -9.55 -10.71 -5.56
CA LYS A 167 -10.95 -10.44 -5.93
C LYS A 167 -11.09 -10.17 -7.43
N LYS A 168 -12.31 -10.35 -7.95
CA LYS A 168 -12.61 -10.00 -9.33
C LYS A 168 -12.63 -8.49 -9.53
N ILE A 169 -11.93 -8.01 -10.55
CA ILE A 169 -12.11 -6.63 -11.04
C ILE A 169 -13.01 -6.71 -12.27
N TYR A 170 -14.18 -6.12 -12.17
CA TYR A 170 -15.18 -6.17 -13.22
C TYR A 170 -14.83 -5.21 -14.36
N VAL A 171 -14.44 -3.98 -14.01
CA VAL A 171 -14.22 -2.91 -14.99
C VAL A 171 -13.05 -2.03 -14.56
N PHE A 172 -12.15 -1.75 -15.49
CA PHE A 172 -11.15 -0.68 -15.38
C PHE A 172 -11.58 0.51 -16.23
N PHE A 173 -11.47 1.72 -15.69
CA PHE A 173 -11.74 2.97 -16.39
C PHE A 173 -10.65 4.02 -16.05
N PRO A 174 -10.53 5.13 -16.81
CA PRO A 174 -9.34 5.99 -16.76
C PRO A 174 -8.94 6.48 -15.36
N ASN A 175 -9.91 6.77 -14.50
CA ASN A 175 -9.73 7.31 -13.16
C ASN A 175 -10.21 6.37 -12.04
N GLY A 176 -10.43 5.09 -12.32
CA GLY A 176 -10.85 4.13 -11.29
C GLY A 176 -11.15 2.73 -11.77
N ARG A 177 -11.80 1.95 -10.91
CA ARG A 177 -12.28 0.60 -11.23
C ARG A 177 -13.52 0.21 -10.42
N ILE A 178 -14.27 -0.75 -10.97
CA ILE A 178 -15.35 -1.46 -10.27
C ILE A 178 -14.85 -2.86 -9.96
N GLU A 179 -14.83 -3.23 -8.69
CA GLU A 179 -14.31 -4.50 -8.20
C GLU A 179 -15.30 -5.18 -7.25
N GLU A 180 -15.12 -6.48 -7.05
CA GLU A 180 -15.87 -7.27 -6.08
C GLU A 180 -15.65 -6.73 -4.66
N PHE A 181 -16.73 -6.64 -3.89
CA PHE A 181 -16.63 -6.33 -2.48
C PHE A 181 -16.36 -7.61 -1.70
N LYS A 182 -15.24 -7.66 -0.97
CA LYS A 182 -14.94 -8.77 -0.04
C LYS A 182 -15.41 -8.39 1.36
N ASP A 183 -16.35 -9.15 1.90
CA ASP A 183 -16.73 -9.07 3.30
C ASP A 183 -15.57 -9.56 4.19
N GLY A 184 -15.33 -8.86 5.30
CA GLY A 184 -14.23 -9.15 6.23
C GLY A 184 -13.71 -7.90 6.89
N TYR A 185 -12.62 -8.05 7.65
CA TYR A 185 -11.93 -6.94 8.29
C TYR A 185 -10.44 -6.96 7.94
N ALA A 186 -9.86 -5.77 7.83
CA ALA A 186 -8.43 -5.62 7.63
C ALA A 186 -7.68 -5.91 8.94
N LEU A 187 -6.58 -6.64 8.87
CA LEU A 187 -5.76 -6.94 10.04
C LEU A 187 -5.05 -5.68 10.56
N SER A 188 -4.74 -5.68 11.86
CA SER A 188 -3.85 -4.72 12.50
C SER A 188 -2.38 -5.16 12.41
N ARG A 189 -1.45 -4.27 12.76
CA ARG A 189 -0.02 -4.64 12.84
C ARG A 189 0.25 -5.66 13.96
N GLU A 190 -0.54 -5.63 15.03
CA GLU A 190 -0.49 -6.60 16.12
C GLU A 190 -0.99 -7.97 15.66
N ASP A 191 -2.02 -8.01 14.81
CA ASP A 191 -2.54 -9.24 14.23
C ASP A 191 -1.50 -9.91 13.33
N ILE A 192 -0.82 -9.18 12.42
CA ILE A 192 0.15 -9.80 11.51
C ILE A 192 1.39 -10.37 12.23
N LYS A 193 1.67 -9.92 13.47
CA LYS A 193 2.72 -10.47 14.34
C LYS A 193 2.24 -11.71 15.11
N ASN A 194 0.94 -11.92 15.27
CA ASN A 194 0.40 -13.10 15.94
C ASN A 194 0.74 -14.38 15.15
N LYS A 195 1.19 -15.43 15.86
CA LYS A 195 1.65 -16.69 15.26
C LYS A 195 0.61 -17.40 14.38
N ASP A 196 -0.67 -17.30 14.72
CA ASP A 196 -1.75 -17.94 13.96
C ASP A 196 -1.94 -17.23 12.62
N PHE A 197 -2.00 -15.89 12.63
CA PHE A 197 -2.06 -15.11 11.41
C PHE A 197 -0.76 -15.19 10.59
N GLN A 198 0.42 -15.23 11.23
CA GLN A 198 1.70 -15.44 10.54
C GLN A 198 1.69 -16.72 9.69
N LYS A 199 1.16 -17.82 10.24
CA LYS A 199 1.02 -19.08 9.51
C LYS A 199 0.13 -18.90 8.28
N GLU A 200 -1.07 -18.34 8.46
CA GLU A 200 -2.02 -18.15 7.37
C GLU A 200 -1.48 -17.21 6.28
N ILE A 201 -0.81 -16.12 6.67
CA ILE A 201 -0.17 -15.16 5.75
C ILE A 201 0.95 -15.85 4.98
N ALA A 202 1.83 -16.58 5.66
CA ALA A 202 2.94 -17.29 5.03
C ALA A 202 2.47 -18.33 4.00
N GLU A 203 1.43 -19.10 4.33
CA GLU A 203 0.84 -20.08 3.42
C GLU A 203 0.20 -19.42 2.19
N ASN A 204 -0.49 -18.29 2.36
CA ASN A 204 -1.08 -17.53 1.25
C ASN A 204 -0.03 -16.83 0.39
N LEU A 205 1.02 -16.28 1.01
CA LEU A 205 2.15 -15.68 0.31
C LEU A 205 2.90 -16.71 -0.53
N ARG A 206 3.00 -17.94 -0.02
CA ARG A 206 3.55 -19.05 -0.80
C ARG A 206 2.71 -19.36 -2.04
N ILE A 207 1.38 -19.40 -1.91
CA ILE A 207 0.46 -19.61 -3.05
C ILE A 207 0.65 -18.53 -4.11
N LEU A 208 0.81 -17.26 -3.70
CA LEU A 208 1.13 -16.16 -4.61
C LEU A 208 2.48 -16.36 -5.31
N HIS A 209 3.53 -16.69 -4.55
CA HIS A 209 4.89 -16.88 -5.08
C HIS A 209 5.03 -18.11 -5.98
N ASP A 210 4.15 -19.12 -5.83
CA ASP A 210 4.14 -20.33 -6.67
C ASP A 210 3.50 -20.10 -8.06
N ILE A 211 2.88 -18.93 -8.31
CA ILE A 211 2.32 -18.59 -9.61
C ILE A 211 3.43 -18.53 -10.66
N GLN A 212 3.35 -19.46 -11.61
CA GLN A 212 4.26 -19.50 -12.75
C GLN A 212 3.81 -18.47 -13.81
N LEU A 213 4.67 -17.48 -14.06
CA LEU A 213 4.52 -16.56 -15.18
C LEU A 213 5.22 -17.15 -16.40
N ASP A 214 4.48 -17.47 -17.46
CA ASP A 214 5.08 -17.89 -18.72
C ASP A 214 5.88 -16.75 -19.37
N ASP A 215 6.76 -17.09 -20.31
CA ASP A 215 7.68 -16.14 -20.93
C ASP A 215 6.97 -15.06 -21.76
N THR A 216 5.78 -15.34 -22.28
CA THR A 216 4.99 -14.36 -23.06
C THR A 216 4.45 -13.29 -22.13
N ILE A 217 3.84 -13.70 -21.02
CA ILE A 217 3.36 -12.80 -19.97
C ILE A 217 4.52 -12.01 -19.37
N TYR A 218 5.63 -12.67 -19.05
CA TYR A 218 6.78 -12.02 -18.44
C TYR A 218 7.36 -10.92 -19.36
N LYS A 219 7.56 -11.22 -20.64
CA LYS A 219 8.03 -10.23 -21.63
C LYS A 219 7.06 -9.07 -21.79
N LYS A 220 5.74 -9.32 -21.72
CA LYS A 220 4.73 -8.27 -21.76
C LYS A 220 4.83 -7.35 -20.54
N LEU A 221 5.00 -7.91 -19.33
CA LEU A 221 5.22 -7.13 -18.11
C LEU A 221 6.51 -6.29 -18.21
N GLN A 222 7.59 -6.87 -18.73
CA GLN A 222 8.86 -6.18 -18.95
C GLN A 222 8.71 -5.00 -19.91
N ALA A 223 8.01 -5.19 -21.03
CA ALA A 223 7.74 -4.13 -22.01
C ALA A 223 6.94 -2.98 -21.40
N LEU A 224 5.94 -3.27 -20.56
CA LEU A 224 5.14 -2.23 -19.88
C LEU A 224 5.97 -1.32 -18.95
N GLN A 225 7.11 -1.79 -18.46
CA GLN A 225 7.99 -1.01 -17.58
C GLN A 225 9.39 -0.76 -18.16
N ASN A 226 9.59 -1.02 -19.45
CA ASN A 226 10.88 -0.85 -20.14
C ASN A 226 12.04 -1.58 -19.45
N ILE A 227 11.79 -2.79 -18.93
CA ILE A 227 12.80 -3.61 -18.27
C ILE A 227 13.41 -4.57 -19.30
N GLN A 228 14.74 -4.63 -19.32
CA GLN A 228 15.49 -5.51 -20.22
C GLN A 228 16.04 -6.73 -19.47
N GLY A 229 16.49 -7.73 -20.24
CA GLY A 229 17.12 -8.94 -19.72
C GLY A 229 16.18 -10.14 -19.63
N ASN A 230 16.74 -11.31 -19.30
CA ASN A 230 15.99 -12.56 -19.21
C ASN A 230 15.40 -12.72 -17.81
N ARG A 231 14.07 -12.63 -17.71
CA ARG A 231 13.32 -12.75 -16.44
C ARG A 231 13.89 -11.89 -15.30
N SER A 232 14.31 -10.66 -15.62
CA SER A 232 14.89 -9.72 -14.66
C SER A 232 13.88 -9.30 -13.59
N SER A 233 14.35 -9.09 -12.37
CA SER A 233 13.57 -8.49 -11.27
C SER A 233 13.18 -7.04 -11.60
N PHE A 234 12.00 -6.63 -11.12
CA PHE A 234 11.46 -5.28 -11.25
C PHE A 234 11.85 -4.37 -10.08
N LEU A 235 12.45 -4.93 -9.02
CA LEU A 235 12.82 -4.22 -7.80
C LEU A 235 13.83 -3.10 -8.10
N TRP A 236 14.96 -3.46 -8.70
CA TRP A 236 16.07 -2.53 -8.93
C TRP A 236 15.74 -1.43 -9.93
N SER A 237 15.02 -1.76 -11.00
CA SER A 237 14.53 -0.75 -11.95
C SER A 237 13.60 0.26 -11.29
N THR A 238 12.75 -0.19 -10.36
CA THR A 238 11.82 0.67 -9.62
C THR A 238 12.58 1.56 -8.64
N LEU A 239 13.49 0.97 -7.86
CA LEU A 239 14.32 1.70 -6.89
C LEU A 239 15.14 2.80 -7.58
N TRP A 240 15.87 2.44 -8.65
CA TRP A 240 16.68 3.41 -9.40
C TRP A 240 15.84 4.46 -10.11
N LYS A 241 14.64 4.11 -10.60
CA LYS A 241 13.69 5.11 -11.12
C LYS A 241 13.38 6.14 -10.03
N TYR A 242 13.03 5.70 -8.82
CA TYR A 242 12.71 6.63 -7.74
C TYR A 242 13.89 7.52 -7.34
N PHE A 243 15.08 6.91 -7.19
CA PHE A 243 16.30 7.64 -6.89
C PHE A 243 16.62 8.72 -7.94
N ASN A 244 16.60 8.34 -9.22
CA ASN A 244 16.92 9.27 -10.31
C ASN A 244 15.91 10.40 -10.42
N THR A 245 14.61 10.12 -10.30
CA THR A 245 13.58 11.16 -10.29
C THR A 245 13.80 12.15 -9.13
N LEU A 246 14.08 11.67 -7.92
CA LEU A 246 14.40 12.56 -6.79
C LEU A 246 15.69 13.35 -7.01
N LYS A 247 16.72 12.73 -7.62
CA LYS A 247 18.00 13.39 -7.94
C LYS A 247 17.80 14.51 -8.96
N GLU A 248 16.92 14.32 -9.93
CA GLU A 248 16.52 15.34 -10.89
C GLU A 248 15.71 16.46 -10.24
N GLU A 249 14.70 16.14 -9.41
CA GLU A 249 13.93 17.14 -8.66
C GLU A 249 14.83 18.00 -7.77
N ARG A 250 15.83 17.40 -7.10
CA ARG A 250 16.82 18.13 -6.28
C ARG A 250 17.57 19.22 -7.06
N GLN A 251 17.83 19.01 -8.36
CA GLN A 251 18.57 19.95 -9.21
C GLN A 251 17.72 21.13 -9.71
N LYS A 252 16.39 21.01 -9.66
CA LYS A 252 15.49 22.06 -10.15
C LYS A 252 15.61 23.32 -9.29
N LYS A 253 15.68 24.47 -9.95
CA LYS A 253 15.62 25.79 -9.30
C LYS A 253 14.15 26.16 -9.07
N TYR A 254 13.63 25.86 -7.89
CA TYR A 254 12.28 26.29 -7.52
C TYR A 254 12.27 27.74 -6.99
N SER A 255 11.14 28.43 -7.18
CA SER A 255 10.69 29.43 -6.18
C SER A 255 10.56 28.72 -4.81
N PHE A 256 10.67 29.43 -3.69
CA PHE A 256 10.71 28.81 -2.36
C PHE A 256 9.63 27.73 -2.16
N ASN A 257 10.01 26.44 -2.26
CA ASN A 257 9.15 25.28 -2.02
C ASN A 257 9.79 24.42 -0.91
N PRO A 258 9.39 24.59 0.36
CA PRO A 258 10.04 23.93 1.49
C PRO A 258 10.02 22.39 1.38
N LYS A 259 9.01 21.79 0.74
CA LYS A 259 8.91 20.34 0.52
C LYS A 259 10.06 19.80 -0.33
N ALA A 260 10.57 20.57 -1.30
CA ALA A 260 11.71 20.17 -2.13
C ALA A 260 13.07 20.43 -1.46
N TYR A 261 13.14 21.33 -0.46
CA TYR A 261 14.41 21.64 0.22
C TYR A 261 14.92 20.49 1.09
N ILE A 262 14.04 19.58 1.54
CA ILE A 262 14.46 18.37 2.26
C ILE A 262 15.45 17.54 1.43
N LEU A 263 15.25 17.47 0.10
CA LEU A 263 16.12 16.73 -0.82
C LEU A 263 17.54 17.31 -0.86
N LYS A 264 17.69 18.60 -0.55
CA LYS A 264 19.01 19.26 -0.49
C LYS A 264 19.80 18.86 0.76
N LEU A 265 19.12 18.42 1.81
CA LEU A 265 19.74 17.93 3.05
C LEU A 265 20.22 16.47 2.93
N ILE A 266 19.68 15.72 1.95
CA ILE A 266 20.08 14.35 1.68
C ILE A 266 21.35 14.36 0.82
N ASP A 267 22.36 13.60 1.25
CA ASP A 267 23.53 13.30 0.44
C ASP A 267 23.19 12.19 -0.56
N PHE A 268 22.92 12.59 -1.81
CA PHE A 268 22.57 11.67 -2.88
C PHE A 268 23.75 10.80 -3.35
N ASP A 269 24.99 11.25 -3.18
CA ASP A 269 26.15 10.48 -3.60
C ASP A 269 26.40 9.34 -2.60
N MET A 270 26.25 9.62 -1.30
CA MET A 270 26.25 8.59 -0.26
C MET A 270 25.08 7.61 -0.44
N LEU A 271 23.88 8.11 -0.72
CA LEU A 271 22.70 7.28 -0.94
C LEU A 271 22.87 6.36 -2.16
N GLU A 272 23.44 6.86 -3.26
CA GLU A 272 23.77 6.08 -4.47
C GLU A 272 24.74 4.94 -4.16
N SER A 273 25.80 5.24 -3.38
CA SER A 273 26.78 4.24 -2.95
C SER A 273 26.13 3.13 -2.12
N ILE A 274 25.19 3.47 -1.24
CA ILE A 274 24.51 2.49 -0.38
C ILE A 274 23.49 1.68 -1.15
N ILE A 275 22.73 2.29 -2.06
CA ILE A 275 21.83 1.55 -2.95
C ILE A 275 22.63 0.49 -3.72
N THR A 276 23.79 0.87 -4.24
CA THR A 276 24.69 -0.04 -4.96
C THR A 276 25.18 -1.18 -4.07
N GLU A 277 25.67 -0.87 -2.85
CA GLU A 277 26.09 -1.86 -1.86
C GLU A 277 24.97 -2.86 -1.53
N ILE A 278 23.77 -2.36 -1.21
CA ILE A 278 22.62 -3.19 -0.84
C ILE A 278 22.16 -4.04 -2.03
N GLN A 279 22.17 -3.48 -3.25
CA GLN A 279 21.88 -4.23 -4.46
C GLN A 279 22.87 -5.39 -4.64
N GLU A 280 24.18 -5.16 -4.50
CA GLU A 280 25.17 -6.23 -4.58
C GLU A 280 24.96 -7.32 -3.52
N LEU A 281 24.65 -6.93 -2.27
CA LEU A 281 24.39 -7.86 -1.18
C LEU A 281 23.14 -8.70 -1.44
N CYS A 282 22.06 -8.09 -1.91
CA CYS A 282 20.82 -8.78 -2.26
C CYS A 282 21.03 -9.74 -3.45
N CYS A 283 21.72 -9.30 -4.51
CA CYS A 283 22.05 -10.12 -5.67
C CYS A 283 22.87 -11.37 -5.28
N LYS A 284 23.82 -11.24 -4.34
CA LYS A 284 24.63 -12.37 -3.83
C LYS A 284 23.78 -13.44 -3.12
N LYS A 285 22.57 -13.12 -2.66
CA LYS A 285 21.66 -14.11 -2.05
C LYS A 285 20.99 -15.01 -3.08
N ASN A 286 20.99 -14.64 -4.38
CA ASN A 286 20.35 -15.39 -5.45
C ASN A 286 18.88 -15.76 -5.15
N SER A 287 18.14 -14.85 -4.48
CA SER A 287 16.72 -15.05 -4.22
C SER A 287 15.98 -15.25 -5.54
N PRO A 288 15.12 -16.29 -5.66
CA PRO A 288 14.35 -16.49 -6.88
C PRO A 288 13.39 -15.33 -7.13
N VAL A 289 13.23 -14.96 -8.40
CA VAL A 289 12.27 -13.96 -8.85
C VAL A 289 10.91 -14.63 -9.06
N VAL A 290 9.91 -14.15 -8.33
CA VAL A 290 8.53 -14.66 -8.32
C VAL A 290 7.55 -13.50 -8.44
N LEU A 291 6.27 -13.78 -8.68
CA LEU A 291 5.25 -12.72 -8.59
C LEU A 291 5.05 -12.35 -7.11
N CYS A 292 5.41 -11.13 -6.74
CA CYS A 292 5.31 -10.62 -5.37
C CYS A 292 4.09 -9.68 -5.22
N HIS A 293 3.60 -9.52 -4.00
CA HIS A 293 2.63 -8.49 -3.63
C HIS A 293 3.28 -7.10 -3.59
N CYS A 294 4.51 -7.01 -3.07
CA CYS A 294 5.37 -5.83 -2.92
C CYS A 294 4.93 -4.82 -1.85
N ASP A 295 3.66 -4.84 -1.43
CA ASP A 295 3.09 -3.94 -0.42
C ASP A 295 2.22 -4.66 0.64
N LEU A 296 2.78 -5.68 1.28
CA LEU A 296 2.03 -6.56 2.20
C LEU A 296 1.92 -6.00 3.63
N LEU A 297 1.45 -4.77 3.76
CA LEU A 297 1.13 -4.14 5.05
C LEU A 297 -0.18 -4.68 5.64
N SER A 298 -0.39 -4.50 6.95
CA SER A 298 -1.50 -5.11 7.70
C SER A 298 -2.89 -4.83 7.08
N SER A 299 -3.16 -3.60 6.64
CA SER A 299 -4.45 -3.26 6.06
C SER A 299 -4.74 -3.88 4.69
N ASN A 300 -3.72 -4.43 4.02
CA ASN A 300 -3.86 -5.15 2.75
C ASN A 300 -4.12 -6.65 2.96
N ILE A 301 -4.26 -7.09 4.21
CA ILE A 301 -4.52 -8.46 4.61
C ILE A 301 -5.92 -8.50 5.22
N ILE A 302 -6.86 -9.14 4.53
CA ILE A 302 -8.26 -9.21 4.93
C ILE A 302 -8.55 -10.58 5.53
N LYS A 303 -9.05 -10.60 6.77
CA LYS A 303 -9.63 -11.80 7.38
C LYS A 303 -11.11 -11.85 7.06
N THR A 304 -11.52 -12.95 6.44
CA THR A 304 -12.93 -13.25 6.12
C THR A 304 -13.54 -14.11 7.23
N GLU A 305 -14.85 -13.96 7.47
CA GLU A 305 -15.59 -14.86 8.36
C GLU A 305 -15.58 -16.28 7.77
N GLY A 306 -15.01 -17.26 8.47
CA GLY A 306 -14.89 -18.63 7.97
C GLY A 306 -13.46 -19.14 7.70
N SER A 307 -12.44 -18.39 8.17
CA SER A 307 -11.04 -18.81 8.41
C SER A 307 -9.97 -18.54 7.35
N SER A 308 -10.27 -18.04 6.14
CA SER A 308 -9.21 -17.68 5.18
C SER A 308 -8.83 -16.20 5.23
N ILE A 309 -7.52 -15.93 5.23
CA ILE A 309 -6.95 -14.63 4.85
C ILE A 309 -6.98 -14.48 3.32
N SER A 310 -7.14 -13.24 2.86
CA SER A 310 -6.92 -12.85 1.46
C SER A 310 -6.09 -11.58 1.39
N PHE A 311 -5.25 -11.46 0.37
CA PHE A 311 -4.56 -10.20 0.07
C PHE A 311 -5.41 -9.33 -0.87
N ILE A 312 -5.26 -8.02 -0.73
CA ILE A 312 -5.87 -7.01 -1.59
C ILE A 312 -4.84 -5.94 -1.94
N ASP A 313 -5.17 -5.10 -2.93
CA ASP A 313 -4.35 -3.94 -3.33
C ASP A 313 -2.98 -4.29 -3.97
N PHE A 314 -3.05 -5.07 -5.05
CA PHE A 314 -1.89 -5.50 -5.84
C PHE A 314 -1.34 -4.41 -6.79
N GLU A 315 -1.52 -3.13 -6.50
CA GLU A 315 -1.09 -2.05 -7.40
C GLU A 315 0.44 -1.98 -7.57
N TYR A 316 1.19 -2.41 -6.55
CA TYR A 316 2.65 -2.55 -6.57
C TYR A 316 3.15 -3.91 -7.02
N SER A 317 2.26 -4.90 -7.17
CA SER A 317 2.61 -6.27 -7.52
C SER A 317 3.38 -6.31 -8.83
N CYS A 318 4.47 -7.08 -8.85
CA CYS A 318 5.28 -7.37 -10.03
C CYS A 318 6.29 -8.49 -9.71
N PRO A 319 7.01 -8.99 -10.74
CA PRO A 319 8.09 -9.94 -10.51
C PRO A 319 9.26 -9.33 -9.73
N MET A 320 9.49 -9.80 -8.51
CA MET A 320 10.62 -9.41 -7.66
C MET A 320 11.22 -10.64 -6.95
N GLU A 321 12.36 -10.47 -6.31
CA GLU A 321 12.94 -11.45 -5.40
C GLU A 321 11.93 -11.78 -4.29
N ARG A 322 11.61 -13.08 -4.07
CA ARG A 322 10.70 -13.51 -2.98
C ARG A 322 11.13 -12.97 -1.61
N ALA A 323 12.44 -12.81 -1.44
CA ALA A 323 13.05 -12.34 -0.22
C ALA A 323 12.70 -10.89 0.09
N TYR A 324 12.48 -10.07 -0.96
CA TYR A 324 11.99 -8.71 -0.81
C TYR A 324 10.59 -8.69 -0.20
N ASP A 325 9.66 -9.49 -0.72
CA ASP A 325 8.26 -9.45 -0.26
C ASP A 325 8.13 -9.90 1.20
N ILE A 326 8.91 -10.91 1.59
CA ILE A 326 8.97 -11.40 2.98
C ILE A 326 9.60 -10.34 3.91
N ALA A 327 10.78 -9.81 3.58
CA ALA A 327 11.43 -8.81 4.42
C ALA A 327 10.62 -7.51 4.50
N ASN A 328 9.97 -7.13 3.40
CA ASN A 328 9.07 -5.99 3.35
C ASN A 328 7.88 -6.20 4.29
N HIS A 329 7.19 -7.33 4.20
CA HIS A 329 6.11 -7.67 5.13
C HIS A 329 6.55 -7.60 6.60
N PHE A 330 7.76 -8.07 6.91
CA PHE A 330 8.32 -8.00 8.25
C PHE A 330 8.62 -6.58 8.74
N ASN A 331 8.99 -5.66 7.85
CA ASN A 331 9.10 -4.23 8.20
C ASN A 331 7.74 -3.63 8.58
N GLU A 332 6.65 -4.09 7.97
CA GLU A 332 5.30 -3.59 8.23
C GLU A 332 4.74 -3.98 9.61
N TYR A 333 5.45 -4.82 10.37
CA TYR A 333 5.12 -5.11 11.79
C TYR A 333 5.25 -3.86 12.66
N ALA A 334 6.12 -2.93 12.26
CA ALA A 334 6.27 -1.64 12.92
C ALA A 334 5.08 -0.69 12.64
N GLY A 335 4.34 -0.93 11.56
CA GLY A 335 3.31 -0.05 11.02
C GLY A 335 3.85 1.34 10.64
N PHE A 336 2.94 2.26 10.31
CA PHE A 336 3.30 3.63 9.92
C PHE A 336 4.00 4.43 11.02
N ASN A 337 3.78 4.08 12.29
CA ASN A 337 4.48 4.67 13.44
C ASN A 337 5.96 4.27 13.50
N CYS A 338 6.42 3.34 12.67
CA CYS A 338 7.83 2.98 12.56
C CYS A 338 8.44 2.49 13.90
N GLU A 339 7.65 1.76 14.70
CA GLU A 339 8.09 1.11 15.93
C GLU A 339 8.93 -0.13 15.61
N TRP A 340 10.18 0.08 15.20
CA TRP A 340 11.05 -0.97 14.67
C TRP A 340 11.31 -2.13 15.63
N ASP A 341 11.10 -1.95 16.93
CA ASP A 341 11.20 -3.03 17.92
C ASP A 341 10.11 -4.10 17.79
N LEU A 342 9.06 -3.83 17.02
CA LEU A 342 8.02 -4.81 16.69
C LEU A 342 8.40 -5.73 15.52
N THR A 343 9.41 -5.38 14.72
CA THR A 343 9.91 -6.24 13.64
C THR A 343 10.33 -7.62 14.18
N PRO A 344 10.16 -8.71 13.41
CA PRO A 344 10.30 -10.03 13.95
C PRO A 344 11.73 -10.35 14.38
N ASN A 345 11.86 -11.02 15.52
CA ASN A 345 13.12 -11.65 15.91
C ASN A 345 13.34 -12.96 15.14
N ARG A 346 14.53 -13.57 15.28
CA ARG A 346 14.89 -14.79 14.54
C ARG A 346 13.93 -15.96 14.75
N SER A 347 13.33 -16.11 15.92
CA SER A 347 12.33 -17.17 16.18
C SER A 347 11.01 -16.89 15.48
N GLU A 348 10.63 -15.61 15.34
CA GLU A 348 9.42 -15.20 14.61
C GLU A 348 9.64 -15.31 13.09
N GLU A 349 10.80 -14.90 12.58
CA GLU A 349 11.21 -15.13 11.19
C GLU A 349 11.18 -16.63 10.85
N TYR A 350 11.75 -17.48 11.74
CA TYR A 350 11.73 -18.93 11.60
C TYR A 350 10.31 -19.49 11.53
N HIS A 351 9.42 -19.08 12.44
CA HIS A 351 8.02 -19.54 12.47
C HIS A 351 7.30 -19.23 11.16
N PHE A 352 7.43 -18.00 10.65
CA PHE A 352 6.82 -17.59 9.39
C PHE A 352 7.41 -18.39 8.21
N ILE A 353 8.74 -18.48 8.12
CA ILE A 353 9.42 -19.16 6.99
C ILE A 353 9.14 -20.66 6.97
N LYS A 354 9.04 -21.31 8.14
CA LYS A 354 8.60 -22.69 8.28
C LYS A 354 7.26 -22.93 7.57
N HIS A 355 6.28 -22.07 7.81
CA HIS A 355 4.96 -22.16 7.20
C HIS A 355 4.95 -21.76 5.72
N TYR A 356 5.77 -20.79 5.32
CA TYR A 356 5.96 -20.41 3.91
C TYR A 356 6.57 -21.55 3.07
N LEU A 357 7.58 -22.23 3.61
CA LEU A 357 8.24 -23.35 2.94
C LEU A 357 7.47 -24.67 3.07
N LYS A 358 6.57 -24.78 4.07
CA LYS A 358 5.84 -26.00 4.43
C LYS A 358 6.78 -27.18 4.73
N THR A 359 7.84 -26.90 5.48
CA THR A 359 8.87 -27.88 5.86
C THR A 359 9.31 -27.67 7.30
N ASP A 360 9.77 -28.74 7.95
CA ASP A 360 10.46 -28.70 9.25
C ASP A 360 12.00 -28.75 9.09
N ASP A 361 12.51 -28.74 7.86
CA ASP A 361 13.94 -28.74 7.58
C ASP A 361 14.59 -27.42 8.01
N GLU A 362 15.26 -27.45 9.16
CA GLU A 362 15.95 -26.30 9.75
C GLU A 362 17.01 -25.70 8.83
N GLN A 363 17.67 -26.50 7.99
CA GLN A 363 18.69 -25.99 7.09
C GLN A 363 18.06 -25.12 6.00
N LEU A 364 16.98 -25.60 5.37
CA LEU A 364 16.25 -24.84 4.35
C LEU A 364 15.60 -23.58 4.93
N ILE A 365 15.06 -23.67 6.14
CA ILE A 365 14.46 -22.51 6.84
C ILE A 365 15.53 -21.46 7.12
N ASN A 366 16.67 -21.86 7.72
CA ASN A 366 17.75 -20.93 8.04
C ASN A 366 18.37 -20.31 6.78
N GLN A 367 18.47 -21.06 5.68
CA GLN A 367 18.91 -20.51 4.39
C GLN A 367 18.02 -19.38 3.91
N LEU A 368 16.69 -19.51 4.00
CA LEU A 368 15.77 -18.43 3.62
C LEU A 368 15.78 -17.29 4.65
N ILE A 369 15.98 -17.55 5.94
CA ILE A 369 16.21 -16.49 6.94
C ILE A 369 17.44 -15.67 6.54
N ASP A 370 18.54 -16.31 6.15
CA ASP A 370 19.75 -15.61 5.72
C ASP A 370 19.54 -14.89 4.37
N GLU A 371 18.74 -15.45 3.47
CA GLU A 371 18.38 -14.86 2.17
C GLU A 371 17.67 -13.51 2.32
N ILE A 372 16.75 -13.37 3.29
CA ILE A 372 15.93 -12.15 3.46
C ILE A 372 16.67 -10.99 4.14
N GLN A 373 17.74 -11.24 4.88
CA GLN A 373 18.34 -10.22 5.75
C GLN A 373 18.71 -8.89 5.05
N PRO A 374 19.38 -8.86 3.88
CA PRO A 374 19.70 -7.60 3.21
C PRO A 374 18.47 -6.89 2.63
N PHE A 375 17.37 -7.61 2.42
CA PHE A 375 16.14 -7.05 1.88
C PHE A 375 15.35 -6.19 2.89
N TYR A 376 15.63 -6.31 4.20
CA TYR A 376 15.10 -5.36 5.19
C TYR A 376 15.54 -3.93 4.89
N VAL A 377 16.84 -3.74 4.65
CA VAL A 377 17.42 -2.44 4.30
C VAL A 377 16.94 -2.00 2.93
N CYS A 378 16.85 -2.92 1.96
CA CYS A 378 16.30 -2.64 0.63
C CYS A 378 14.87 -2.08 0.71
N SER A 379 13.97 -2.72 1.47
CA SER A 379 12.59 -2.25 1.68
C SER A 379 12.54 -0.86 2.32
N HIS A 380 13.41 -0.56 3.29
CA HIS A 380 13.49 0.79 3.85
C HIS A 380 13.86 1.85 2.80
N ILE A 381 14.83 1.56 1.94
CA ILE A 381 15.24 2.47 0.87
C ILE A 381 14.09 2.67 -0.12
N VAL A 382 13.48 1.58 -0.62
CA VAL A 382 12.40 1.65 -1.62
C VAL A 382 11.25 2.52 -1.11
N TRP A 383 10.74 2.25 0.09
CA TRP A 383 9.63 3.00 0.66
C TRP A 383 10.01 4.40 1.13
N GLY A 384 11.27 4.62 1.53
CA GLY A 384 11.81 5.94 1.83
C GLY A 384 11.81 6.85 0.61
N LEU A 385 12.32 6.36 -0.52
CA LEU A 385 12.32 7.11 -1.79
C LEU A 385 10.91 7.30 -2.34
N TRP A 386 10.07 6.25 -2.29
CA TRP A 386 8.66 6.34 -2.67
C TRP A 386 7.94 7.44 -1.89
N ALA A 387 8.14 7.49 -0.56
CA ALA A 387 7.48 8.46 0.29
C ALA A 387 7.98 9.87 0.00
N LEU A 388 9.29 10.08 -0.19
CA LEU A 388 9.81 11.39 -0.58
C LEU A 388 9.21 11.87 -1.91
N LEU A 389 9.08 10.99 -2.92
CA LEU A 389 8.40 11.34 -4.18
C LEU A 389 6.94 11.75 -3.95
N GLN A 390 6.22 10.98 -3.15
CA GLN A 390 4.84 11.32 -2.79
C GLN A 390 4.77 12.66 -2.06
N GLY A 391 5.70 12.96 -1.15
CA GLY A 391 5.71 14.23 -0.42
C GLY A 391 5.92 15.47 -1.31
N LEU A 392 6.46 15.31 -2.52
CA LEU A 392 6.60 16.41 -3.48
C LEU A 392 5.32 16.67 -4.29
N HIS A 393 4.45 15.68 -4.44
CA HIS A 393 3.39 15.71 -5.46
C HIS A 393 1.99 15.35 -4.94
N SER A 394 1.91 14.55 -3.89
CA SER A 394 0.68 14.06 -3.28
C SER A 394 -0.05 15.15 -2.49
N VAL A 395 -1.38 15.07 -2.51
CA VAL A 395 -2.32 15.87 -1.70
C VAL A 395 -2.98 15.06 -0.61
N ILE A 396 -2.51 13.84 -0.40
CA ILE A 396 -3.03 13.01 0.67
C ILE A 396 -2.54 13.59 1.99
N ASP A 397 -3.44 13.65 2.96
CA ASP A 397 -3.15 14.06 4.33
C ASP A 397 -2.37 12.94 5.06
N PHE A 398 -1.12 12.79 4.64
CA PHE A 398 -0.14 11.88 5.22
C PHE A 398 1.23 12.55 5.19
N ASP A 399 1.98 12.43 6.28
CA ASP A 399 3.30 13.04 6.40
C ASP A 399 4.37 12.21 5.67
N PHE A 400 4.30 12.24 4.35
CA PHE A 400 5.20 11.50 3.47
C PHE A 400 6.66 11.86 3.67
N ILE A 401 6.97 13.13 3.98
CA ILE A 401 8.35 13.58 4.14
C ILE A 401 8.94 12.97 5.40
N ASN A 402 8.28 13.09 6.55
CA ASN A 402 8.80 12.51 7.79
C ASN A 402 8.79 10.98 7.75
N TYR A 403 7.78 10.36 7.16
CA TYR A 403 7.77 8.91 6.95
C TYR A 403 8.94 8.47 6.07
N GLY A 404 9.17 9.13 4.93
CA GLY A 404 10.26 8.84 4.02
C GLY A 404 11.63 8.98 4.68
N MET A 405 11.84 10.06 5.43
CA MET A 405 13.07 10.27 6.20
C MET A 405 13.23 9.20 7.30
N THR A 406 12.17 8.82 8.01
CA THR A 406 12.22 7.78 9.05
C THR A 406 12.60 6.42 8.47
N ARG A 407 12.04 6.05 7.31
CA ARG A 407 12.42 4.83 6.57
C ARG A 407 13.86 4.88 6.11
N LEU A 408 14.30 6.00 5.51
CA LEU A 408 15.71 6.15 5.14
C LEU A 408 16.61 6.02 6.36
N THR A 409 16.36 6.73 7.47
CA THR A 409 17.12 6.60 8.71
C THR A 409 17.18 5.15 9.23
N ALA A 410 16.10 4.39 9.13
CA ALA A 410 16.10 2.98 9.49
C ALA A 410 17.11 2.17 8.64
N ALA A 411 17.21 2.44 7.34
CA ALA A 411 18.19 1.81 6.45
C ALA A 411 19.66 2.00 6.90
N PHE A 412 19.96 3.10 7.60
CA PHE A 412 21.30 3.39 8.14
C PHE A 412 21.48 2.97 9.60
N SER A 413 20.41 2.55 10.28
CA SER A 413 20.48 2.25 11.71
C SER A 413 21.26 0.97 11.98
N VAL A 414 21.93 0.92 13.13
CA VAL A 414 22.67 -0.27 13.60
C VAL A 414 21.78 -1.52 13.63
N LYS A 415 20.50 -1.36 13.99
CA LYS A 415 19.52 -2.45 14.06
C LYS A 415 19.38 -3.20 12.73
N PHE A 416 19.26 -2.49 11.61
CA PHE A 416 19.08 -3.12 10.30
C PHE A 416 20.41 -3.38 9.59
N ARG A 417 21.43 -2.54 9.80
CA ARG A 417 22.76 -2.76 9.22
C ARG A 417 23.45 -4.00 9.82
N SER A 418 23.25 -4.30 11.10
CA SER A 418 23.79 -5.52 11.73
C SER A 418 23.20 -6.81 11.15
N LYS A 419 22.01 -6.77 10.52
CA LYS A 419 21.46 -7.93 9.78
C LYS A 419 22.28 -8.30 8.54
N LEU A 420 23.09 -7.38 8.02
CA LEU A 420 23.96 -7.62 6.86
C LEU A 420 25.22 -8.41 7.22
N GLU A 421 25.60 -8.39 8.50
CA GLU A 421 26.75 -9.12 9.01
C GLU A 421 26.41 -10.61 9.06
N LYS A 422 27.33 -11.45 8.59
CA LYS A 422 27.17 -12.90 8.73
C LYS A 422 27.24 -13.22 10.22
N ASN A 423 26.14 -13.76 10.77
CA ASN A 423 26.22 -14.54 12.02
C ASN A 423 26.91 -15.87 11.76
#